data_AF-A0A396MT86-F1
#
_entry.id   AF-A0A396MT86-F1
#
_cell.length_a   1.000
_cell.length_b   1.000
_cell.length_c   1.000
_cell.angle_alpha   90.00
_cell.angle_beta   90.00
_cell.angle_gamma   90.00
#
_symmetry.space_group_name_H-M   'P 1'
#
loop_
_entity.id
_entity.type
_entity.pdbx_description
1 polymer ?
#
loop_
_entity_poly.entity_id
_entity_poly.type
_entity_poly.pdbx_seq_one_letter_code
_entity_poly.pdbx_strand_id
1 'polypeptide(L)' 'MMSRNVFVRIFRFYRDGFREMTSLGRTLWAVILVKLFIMFAILRLFFFPDVMGKFDTDRERSEYMMERLLNTNH' A
#
# COMPACT_ATOMS: atom_id res chain seq x y z
N MET A 1 -29.60 -26.33 17.32
CA MET A 1 -28.14 -26.58 17.40
C MET A 1 -27.42 -25.26 17.15
N MET A 2 -26.71 -24.76 18.16
CA MET A 2 -26.07 -23.44 18.11
C MET A 2 -24.84 -23.54 17.22
N SER A 3 -24.93 -22.99 16.00
CA SER A 3 -23.75 -22.68 15.18
C SER A 3 -22.86 -21.79 16.03
N ARG A 4 -21.84 -22.40 16.66
CA ARG A 4 -20.80 -21.63 17.34
C ARG A 4 -20.09 -20.90 16.22
N ASN A 5 -20.48 -19.65 16.00
CA ASN A 5 -19.86 -18.80 14.99
C ASN A 5 -18.42 -18.52 15.45
N VAL A 6 -17.53 -19.47 15.18
CA VAL A 6 -16.10 -19.41 15.54
C VAL A 6 -15.49 -18.13 14.97
N PHE A 7 -15.90 -17.74 13.76
CA PHE A 7 -15.58 -16.45 13.15
C PHE A 7 -15.98 -15.24 14.02
N VAL A 8 -17.20 -15.24 14.58
CA VAL A 8 -17.66 -14.17 15.48
C VAL A 8 -16.87 -14.16 16.79
N ARG A 9 -16.48 -15.34 17.29
CA ARG A 9 -15.65 -15.45 18.50
C ARG A 9 -14.23 -14.94 18.24
N ILE A 10 -13.61 -15.28 17.12
CA ILE A 10 -12.28 -14.80 16.72
C ILE A 10 -12.31 -13.29 16.49
N PHE A 11 -13.32 -12.79 15.77
CA PHE A 11 -13.49 -11.35 15.55
C PHE A 11 -13.67 -10.60 16.87
N ARG A 12 -14.49 -11.14 17.78
CA ARG A 12 -14.69 -10.56 19.11
C ARG A 12 -13.41 -10.59 19.94
N PHE A 13 -12.65 -11.69 19.93
CA PHE A 13 -11.35 -11.77 20.59
C PHE A 13 -10.34 -10.77 20.04
N TYR A 14 -10.26 -10.60 18.72
CA TYR A 14 -9.39 -9.62 18.08
C TYR A 14 -9.80 -8.19 18.44
N ARG A 15 -11.10 -7.89 18.38
CA ARG A 15 -11.66 -6.59 18.74
C ARG A 15 -11.48 -6.28 20.23
N ASP A 16 -11.68 -7.27 21.08
CA ASP A 16 -11.57 -7.12 22.53
C ASP A 16 -10.09 -7.01 22.95
N GLY A 17 -9.17 -7.78 22.37
CA GLY A 17 -7.72 -7.63 22.59
C GLY A 17 -7.17 -6.31 22.06
N PHE A 18 -7.68 -5.82 20.94
CA PHE A 18 -7.36 -4.49 20.42
C PHE A 18 -7.93 -3.36 21.30
N ARG A 19 -9.07 -3.59 21.96
CA ARG A 19 -9.72 -2.64 22.87
C ARG A 19 -9.09 -2.64 24.27
N GLU A 20 -8.66 -3.81 24.76
CA GLU A 20 -7.90 -4.01 26.00
C GLU A 20 -6.44 -3.58 25.88
N MET A 21 -5.95 -3.29 24.66
CA MET A 21 -4.66 -2.64 24.45
C MET A 21 -4.70 -1.23 25.04
N THR A 22 -4.36 -1.14 26.33
CA THR A 22 -4.22 0.07 27.14
C THR A 22 -3.36 1.08 26.38
N SER A 23 -3.67 2.37 26.53
CA SER A 23 -3.11 3.59 25.91
C SER A 23 -1.79 3.49 25.11
N LEU A 24 -0.79 2.76 25.61
CA LEU A 24 0.47 2.45 24.94
C LEU A 24 0.29 1.65 23.63
N GLY A 25 -0.51 0.58 23.62
CA GLY A 25 -0.68 -0.30 22.46
C GLY A 25 -1.44 0.36 21.31
N ARG A 26 -2.49 1.13 21.62
CA ARG A 26 -3.23 1.93 20.64
C ARG A 26 -2.35 2.99 20.00
N THR A 27 -1.52 3.66 20.80
CA THR A 27 -0.57 4.66 20.30
C THR A 27 0.48 4.01 19.40
N LEU A 28 1.03 2.86 19.80
CA LEU A 28 2.00 2.13 19.00
C LEU A 28 1.42 1.68 17.65
N TRP A 29 0.18 1.16 17.64
CA TRP A 29 -0.48 0.75 16.42
C TRP A 29 -0.79 1.94 15.50
N ALA A 30 -1.22 3.07 16.06
CA ALA A 30 -1.37 4.31 15.31
C ALA A 30 -0.03 4.77 14.70
N VAL A 31 1.08 4.68 15.45
CA VAL A 31 2.43 4.98 14.93
C VAL A 31 2.81 4.03 13.80
N ILE A 32 2.54 2.73 13.91
CA ILE A 32 2.81 1.76 12.84
C ILE A 32 1.98 2.10 11.60
N LEU A 33 0.68 2.37 11.75
CA LEU A 33 -0.19 2.77 10.64
C LEU A 33 0.29 4.05 9.96
N VAL A 34 0.64 5.07 10.75
CA VAL A 34 1.18 6.33 10.24
C VAL A 34 2.49 6.10 9.50
N LYS A 35 3.41 5.30 10.05
CA LYS A 35 4.68 4.98 9.42
C LYS A 35 4.48 4.22 8.11
N LEU A 36 3.58 3.23 8.08
CA LEU A 36 3.21 2.51 6.86
C LEU A 36 2.58 3.43 5.82
N PHE A 37 1.70 4.33 6.22
CA PHE A 37 1.07 5.30 5.33
C PHE A 37 2.10 6.28 4.76
N ILE A 38 2.99 6.82 5.60
CA ILE A 38 4.07 7.72 5.18
C ILE A 38 5.03 7.00 4.24
N MET A 39 5.46 5.76 4.57
CA MET A 39 6.33 4.98 3.69
C MET A 39 5.66 4.69 2.34
N PHE A 40 4.38 4.33 2.35
CA PHE A 40 3.61 4.12 1.13
C PHE A 40 3.45 5.42 0.33
N ALA A 41 3.16 6.54 0.99
CA ALA A 41 2.99 7.84 0.34
C ALA A 41 4.30 8.37 -0.23
N ILE A 42 5.43 8.23 0.48
CA ILE A 42 6.76 8.61 -0.01
C ILE A 42 7.16 7.71 -1.17
N LEU A 43 7.11 6.37 -1.02
CA LEU A 43 7.42 5.48 -2.13
C LEU A 43 6.50 5.75 -3.31
N ARG A 44 5.20 5.97 -3.09
CA ARG A 44 4.28 6.31 -4.18
C ARG A 44 4.59 7.66 -4.81
N LEU A 45 4.89 8.69 -4.02
CA LEU A 45 5.21 10.02 -4.54
C LEU A 45 6.58 10.05 -5.22
N PHE A 46 7.56 9.26 -4.78
CA PHE A 46 8.93 9.19 -5.33
C PHE A 46 9.11 8.14 -6.44
N PHE A 47 8.29 7.10 -6.49
CA PHE A 47 8.25 6.15 -7.62
C PHE A 47 7.25 6.58 -8.72
N PHE A 48 6.24 7.40 -8.39
CA PHE A 48 5.33 8.03 -9.36
C PHE A 48 5.43 9.58 -9.51
N PRO A 49 6.56 10.28 -9.29
CA PRO A 49 6.64 11.74 -9.40
C PRO A 49 6.75 12.24 -10.84
N ASP A 50 6.89 11.36 -11.83
CA ASP A 50 7.16 11.79 -13.21
C ASP A 50 6.62 10.80 -14.25
N VAL A 51 5.46 10.20 -13.97
CA VAL A 51 4.68 9.52 -15.02
C VAL A 51 3.87 10.51 -15.86
N MET A 52 3.81 11.79 -15.48
CA MET A 52 2.94 12.78 -16.14
C MET A 52 3.63 14.13 -16.42
N GLY A 53 4.89 14.33 -16.03
CA GLY A 53 5.48 15.67 -15.96
C GLY A 53 6.39 16.10 -17.11
N LYS A 54 6.88 15.16 -17.94
CA LYS A 54 7.82 15.49 -19.04
C LYS A 54 7.55 14.83 -20.40
N PHE A 55 6.49 14.04 -20.50
CA PHE A 55 5.93 13.57 -21.78
C PHE A 55 4.41 13.54 -21.61
N ASP A 56 3.67 14.15 -22.53
CA ASP A 56 2.22 14.43 -22.39
C ASP A 56 1.36 13.15 -22.29
N THR A 57 1.94 11.97 -22.53
CA THR A 57 1.29 10.66 -22.30
C THR A 57 2.28 9.54 -21.96
N ASP A 58 1.93 8.69 -20.99
CA ASP A 58 2.62 7.41 -20.69
C ASP A 58 2.75 6.48 -21.92
N ARG A 59 1.91 6.70 -22.94
CA ARG A 59 1.92 5.95 -24.21
C ARG A 59 3.14 6.27 -25.07
N GLU A 60 3.49 7.54 -25.26
CA GLU A 60 4.63 7.94 -26.10
C GLU A 60 5.96 7.45 -25.53
N ARG A 61 6.11 7.43 -24.20
CA ARG A 61 7.33 6.92 -23.54
C ARG A 61 7.50 5.41 -23.74
N SER A 62 6.41 4.65 -23.66
CA SER A 62 6.43 3.20 -23.92
C SER A 62 6.79 2.91 -25.38
N GLU A 63 6.24 3.68 -26.33
CA GLU A 63 6.51 3.51 -27.76
C GLU A 63 7.96 3.88 -28.12
N TYR A 64 8.48 4.99 -27.59
CA TYR A 64 9.88 5.40 -27.81
C TYR A 64 10.89 4.43 -27.20
N MET A 65 10.61 3.87 -26.02
CA MET A 65 11.49 2.86 -25.41
C MET A 65 11.43 1.51 -26.14
N MET A 66 10.26 1.12 -26.66
CA MET A 66 10.13 -0.06 -27.52
C MET A 66 10.92 0.09 -28.81
N GLU A 67 10.85 1.26 -29.46
CA GLU A 67 11.59 1.54 -30.69
C GLU A 67 13.11 1.44 -30.46
N ARG A 68 13.61 1.95 -29.33
CA ARG A 68 15.04 1.89 -28.99
C ARG A 68 15.51 0.47 -28.65
N LEU A 69 14.69 -0.35 -27.98
CA LEU A 69 15.05 -1.75 -27.67
C LEU A 69 15.02 -2.65 -28.90
N LEU A 70 14.12 -2.39 -29.85
CA LEU A 70 14.03 -3.14 -31.11
C LEU A 70 15.15 -2.75 -32.09
N ASN A 71 15.52 -1.46 -32.14
CA ASN A 71 16.56 -0.95 -33.06
C ASN A 71 18.01 -1.24 -32.60
N THR A 72 18.24 -1.53 -31.31
CA THR A 72 19.59 -1.84 -30.79
C THR A 72 20.14 -3.22 -31.24
N ASN A 73 19.37 -4.00 -32.01
CA ASN A 73 19.80 -5.31 -32.55
C ASN A 73 20.31 -5.26 -34.00
N HIS A 74 20.87 -4.15 -34.47
CA HIS A 74 21.49 -4.08 -35.80
C HIS A 74 22.90 -3.49 -35.78
#